data_AF-K1KP18-F1
#
_entry.id   AF-K1KP18-F1
#
_cell.length_a   1.000
_cell.length_b   1.000
_cell.length_c   1.000
_cell.angle_alpha   90.00
_cell.angle_beta   90.00
_cell.angle_gamma   90.00
#
_symmetry.space_group_name_H-M   'P 1'
#
loop_
_entity.id
_entity.type
_entity.pdbx_description
1 polymer ?
#
loop_
_entity_poly.entity_id
_entity_poly.type
_entity_poly.pdbx_seq_one_letter_code
_entity_poly.pdbx_strand_id
1 'polypeptide(L)'
;MGLQFIRKRGMEMAENLNLFDVNKLFILGRPIVTIFHNATNMYSIVRVKIQETNIQYDEKEIIIVGYFPQLVNDEQYRFTGQLKSHPKYGMQFQIDTFEKEVPTTEQGIVHYLSSDLFSGVGRKTAETIVEKLGMDALTKILEDPSALDAVPRLSAEKKLHIRQTIEENLGLERVMVRLNDWGFGPQLGMKIYQAYREETIQLLTENPYRLIEEVEGVGFIRADELGAKLGITGNHPDRIKAAIFHVLTNAALSEGHVYLDAEMVLPMVKDMLEQSQRIEIPYEAISKAAIDMREESKICGEETRMYLPSLYFSEVGIASKINELKEKTKQLKVLRKMKSEKQLAILKNNMM
;
A
#
# COMPACT_ATOMS: atom_id res chain seq x y z
N MET A 1 -9.93 -0.08 -51.45
CA MET A 1 -8.80 -0.76 -50.78
C MET A 1 -8.45 -0.21 -49.38
N GLY A 2 -9.02 0.91 -48.91
CA GLY A 2 -8.67 1.50 -47.60
C GLY A 2 -9.40 0.95 -46.36
N LEU A 3 -10.57 0.31 -46.51
CA LEU A 3 -11.36 -0.17 -45.37
C LEU A 3 -10.95 -1.55 -44.82
N GLN A 4 -10.21 -2.36 -45.59
CA GLN A 4 -9.68 -3.65 -45.10
C GLN A 4 -8.39 -3.50 -44.28
N PHE A 5 -7.67 -2.39 -44.41
CA PHE A 5 -6.41 -2.14 -43.68
C PHE A 5 -6.63 -1.60 -42.26
N ILE A 6 -7.69 -0.82 -42.03
CA ILE A 6 -7.99 -0.25 -40.69
C ILE A 6 -8.57 -1.33 -39.76
N ARG A 7 -9.33 -2.30 -40.31
CA ARG A 7 -9.87 -3.42 -39.53
C ARG A 7 -8.81 -4.41 -39.06
N LYS A 8 -7.71 -4.56 -39.82
CA LYS A 8 -6.56 -5.42 -39.44
C LYS A 8 -5.71 -4.82 -38.31
N ARG A 9 -5.49 -3.49 -38.32
CA ARG A 9 -4.73 -2.80 -37.25
C ARG A 9 -5.50 -2.67 -35.92
N GLY A 10 -6.83 -2.57 -35.98
CA GLY A 10 -7.67 -2.57 -34.77
C GLY A 10 -7.74 -3.94 -34.08
N MET A 11 -7.59 -5.03 -34.84
CA MET A 11 -7.46 -6.38 -34.28
C MET A 11 -6.05 -6.65 -33.73
N GLU A 12 -4.99 -6.15 -34.37
CA GLU A 12 -3.61 -6.31 -33.88
C GLU A 12 -3.33 -5.55 -32.56
N MET A 13 -4.03 -4.45 -32.25
CA MET A 13 -3.88 -3.74 -30.96
C MET A 13 -4.68 -4.39 -29.82
N ALA A 14 -5.80 -5.07 -30.11
CA ALA A 14 -6.53 -5.87 -29.11
C ALA A 14 -5.92 -7.27 -28.90
N GLU A 15 -5.16 -7.79 -29.87
CA GLU A 15 -4.41 -9.04 -29.74
C GLU A 15 -3.10 -8.87 -28.93
N ASN A 16 -2.50 -7.68 -28.90
CA ASN A 16 -1.25 -7.46 -28.15
C ASN A 16 -1.41 -7.38 -26.62
N LEU A 17 -2.63 -7.19 -26.09
CA LEU A 17 -2.88 -7.28 -24.65
C LEU A 17 -3.00 -8.72 -24.14
N ASN A 18 -3.06 -9.73 -25.01
CA ASN A 18 -3.33 -11.13 -24.63
C ASN A 18 -2.14 -12.08 -24.75
N LEU A 19 -0.97 -11.63 -25.22
CA LEU A 19 0.16 -12.55 -25.47
C LEU A 19 0.98 -12.95 -24.23
N PHE A 20 0.78 -12.29 -23.08
CA PHE A 20 1.48 -12.63 -21.83
C PHE A 20 0.62 -13.31 -20.77
N ASP A 21 -0.70 -13.44 -20.97
CA ASP A 21 -1.63 -14.07 -20.00
C ASP A 21 -1.95 -15.54 -20.28
N VAL A 22 -1.47 -16.11 -21.40
CA VAL A 22 -1.90 -17.43 -21.91
C VAL A 22 -1.57 -18.61 -20.96
N ASN A 23 -0.73 -18.42 -19.93
CA ASN A 23 -0.29 -19.50 -19.03
C ASN A 23 -0.66 -19.35 -17.55
N LYS A 24 -1.43 -18.32 -17.15
CA LYS A 24 -1.88 -18.23 -15.76
C LYS A 24 -3.12 -19.11 -15.54
N LEU A 25 -3.08 -19.94 -14.51
CA LEU A 25 -4.24 -20.76 -14.15
C LEU A 25 -5.32 -19.84 -13.57
N PHE A 26 -6.57 -20.06 -13.96
CA PHE A 26 -7.71 -19.29 -13.47
C PHE A 26 -8.88 -20.18 -13.09
N ILE A 27 -9.70 -19.68 -12.17
CA ILE A 27 -10.99 -20.26 -11.79
C ILE A 27 -12.03 -19.14 -11.84
N LEU A 28 -13.04 -19.32 -12.68
CA LEU A 28 -14.24 -18.49 -12.68
C LEU A 28 -15.31 -19.19 -11.85
N GLY A 29 -15.84 -18.52 -10.84
CA GLY A 29 -16.81 -19.14 -9.97
C GLY A 29 -17.46 -18.21 -8.97
N ARG A 30 -18.41 -18.78 -8.22
CA ARG A 30 -19.19 -18.06 -7.20
C ARG A 30 -18.84 -18.53 -5.79
N PRO A 31 -18.62 -17.62 -4.83
CA PRO A 31 -18.44 -17.97 -3.43
C PRO A 31 -19.66 -18.71 -2.89
N ILE A 32 -19.45 -19.87 -2.27
CA ILE A 32 -20.49 -20.62 -1.56
C ILE A 32 -20.42 -20.29 -0.07
N VAL A 33 -19.22 -20.41 0.51
CA VAL A 33 -19.01 -20.22 1.95
C VAL A 33 -17.59 -19.74 2.25
N THR A 34 -17.50 -18.70 3.07
CA THR A 34 -16.25 -18.25 3.67
C THR A 34 -15.95 -19.09 4.90
N ILE A 35 -14.92 -19.92 4.82
CA ILE A 35 -14.49 -20.83 5.90
C ILE A 35 -13.70 -20.04 6.95
N PHE A 36 -12.86 -19.11 6.50
CA PHE A 36 -12.04 -18.27 7.36
C PHE A 36 -11.79 -16.92 6.70
N HIS A 37 -11.76 -15.87 7.51
CA HIS A 37 -11.34 -14.53 7.09
C HIS A 37 -10.65 -13.83 8.26
N ASN A 38 -9.49 -13.23 7.99
CA ASN A 38 -8.78 -12.38 8.94
C ASN A 38 -8.87 -10.93 8.48
N ALA A 39 -9.57 -10.07 9.21
CA ALA A 39 -9.77 -8.67 8.84
C ALA A 39 -8.49 -7.81 8.89
N THR A 40 -7.46 -8.23 9.64
CA THR A 40 -6.20 -7.49 9.78
C THR A 40 -5.32 -7.67 8.56
N ASN A 41 -5.01 -8.91 8.19
CA ASN A 41 -4.13 -9.19 7.05
C ASN A 41 -4.89 -9.61 5.78
N MET A 42 -6.22 -9.68 5.83
CA MET A 42 -7.12 -10.07 4.75
C MET A 42 -6.87 -11.50 4.21
N TYR A 43 -6.26 -12.37 5.01
CA TYR A 43 -6.13 -13.77 4.64
C TYR A 43 -7.49 -14.46 4.70
N SER A 44 -7.89 -15.07 3.60
CA SER A 44 -9.21 -15.64 3.38
C SER A 44 -9.13 -17.06 2.85
N ILE A 45 -10.05 -17.91 3.32
CA ILE A 45 -10.27 -19.26 2.82
C ILE A 45 -11.75 -19.37 2.46
N VAL A 46 -12.04 -19.54 1.17
CA VAL A 46 -13.41 -19.54 0.64
C VAL A 46 -13.61 -20.78 -0.22
N ARG A 47 -14.77 -21.44 -0.08
CA ARG A 47 -15.20 -22.48 -1.01
C ARG A 47 -15.95 -21.83 -2.17
N VAL A 48 -15.52 -22.13 -3.38
CA VAL A 48 -16.07 -21.55 -4.61
C VAL A 48 -16.63 -22.65 -5.50
N LYS A 49 -17.80 -22.40 -6.08
CA LYS A 49 -18.40 -23.23 -7.12
C LYS A 49 -17.78 -22.87 -8.46
N ILE A 50 -17.14 -23.82 -9.12
CA ILE A 50 -16.50 -23.62 -10.42
C ILE A 50 -17.56 -23.54 -11.50
N GLN A 51 -17.50 -22.50 -12.34
CA GLN A 51 -18.25 -22.37 -13.59
C GLN A 51 -17.35 -22.64 -14.80
N GLU A 52 -16.16 -22.08 -14.81
CA GLU A 52 -15.19 -22.22 -15.90
C GLU A 52 -13.77 -22.20 -15.33
N THR A 53 -12.88 -23.00 -15.87
CA THR A 53 -11.48 -23.03 -15.46
C THR A 53 -10.62 -23.65 -16.55
N ASN A 54 -9.34 -23.27 -16.59
CA ASN A 54 -8.32 -23.90 -17.44
C ASN A 54 -7.45 -24.92 -16.66
N ILE A 55 -7.79 -25.24 -15.42
CA ILE A 55 -7.07 -26.24 -14.61
C ILE A 55 -7.59 -27.66 -14.90
N GLN A 56 -6.71 -28.66 -14.80
CA GLN A 56 -7.12 -30.07 -14.82
C GLN A 56 -7.69 -30.46 -13.44
N TYR A 57 -8.96 -30.15 -13.21
CA TYR A 57 -9.67 -30.45 -11.96
C TYR A 57 -11.14 -30.79 -12.25
N ASP A 58 -11.56 -31.99 -11.88
CA ASP A 58 -12.87 -32.54 -12.27
C ASP A 58 -14.01 -32.24 -11.28
N GLU A 59 -13.69 -31.72 -10.09
CA GLU A 59 -14.72 -31.40 -9.11
C GLU A 59 -15.41 -30.06 -9.40
N LYS A 60 -16.66 -29.93 -8.96
CA LYS A 60 -17.48 -28.72 -9.18
C LYS A 60 -17.19 -27.61 -8.17
N GLU A 61 -16.45 -27.91 -7.12
CA GLU A 61 -16.15 -27.00 -6.01
C GLU A 61 -14.68 -27.08 -5.65
N ILE A 62 -14.10 -25.96 -5.27
CA ILE A 62 -12.69 -25.89 -4.86
C ILE A 62 -12.51 -24.90 -3.72
N ILE A 63 -11.50 -25.14 -2.89
CA ILE A 63 -11.09 -24.22 -1.84
C ILE A 63 -10.09 -23.24 -2.42
N ILE A 64 -10.42 -21.96 -2.31
CA ILE A 64 -9.58 -20.83 -2.69
C ILE A 64 -8.95 -20.22 -1.44
N VAL A 65 -7.64 -20.00 -1.48
CA VAL A 65 -6.86 -19.42 -0.38
C VAL A 65 -6.00 -18.26 -0.86
N GLY A 66 -5.88 -17.21 -0.06
CA GLY A 66 -5.04 -16.06 -0.38
C GLY A 66 -5.41 -14.82 0.39
N TYR A 67 -4.99 -13.66 -0.13
CA TYR A 67 -5.17 -12.36 0.51
C TYR A 67 -6.17 -11.53 -0.29
N PHE A 68 -7.41 -11.46 0.18
CA PHE A 68 -8.53 -10.82 -0.48
C PHE A 68 -9.64 -10.52 0.55
N PRO A 69 -10.48 -9.48 0.34
CA PRO A 69 -11.51 -9.11 1.29
C PRO A 69 -12.61 -10.17 1.31
N GLN A 70 -13.59 -9.99 2.19
CA GLN A 70 -14.77 -10.83 2.17
C GLN A 70 -15.50 -10.69 0.83
N LEU A 71 -15.67 -11.82 0.14
CA LEU A 71 -16.38 -11.86 -1.14
C LEU A 71 -17.89 -11.84 -0.90
N VAL A 72 -18.62 -11.25 -1.84
CA VAL A 72 -20.08 -11.23 -1.81
C VAL A 72 -20.60 -12.56 -2.37
N ASN A 73 -21.50 -13.19 -1.64
CA ASN A 73 -22.16 -14.41 -2.10
C ASN A 73 -23.01 -14.10 -3.34
N ASP A 74 -23.18 -15.08 -4.23
CA ASP A 74 -23.91 -14.98 -5.50
C ASP A 74 -23.27 -14.11 -6.61
N GLU A 75 -22.21 -13.38 -6.32
CA GLU A 75 -21.41 -12.68 -7.33
C GLU A 75 -20.36 -13.62 -7.97
N GLN A 76 -20.01 -13.31 -9.21
CA GLN A 76 -19.09 -14.12 -10.00
C GLN A 76 -17.71 -13.45 -9.98
N TYR A 77 -16.68 -14.24 -9.69
CA TYR A 77 -15.30 -13.79 -9.59
C TYR A 77 -14.39 -14.67 -10.43
N ARG A 78 -13.41 -14.03 -11.06
CA ARG A 78 -12.26 -14.65 -11.72
C ARG A 78 -11.09 -14.61 -10.74
N PHE A 79 -10.62 -15.78 -10.35
CA PHE A 79 -9.44 -15.95 -9.52
C PHE A 79 -8.28 -16.42 -10.38
N THR A 80 -7.12 -15.78 -10.27
CA THR A 80 -5.92 -16.15 -11.01
C THR A 80 -4.83 -16.54 -10.02
N GLY A 81 -4.14 -17.65 -10.27
CA GLY A 81 -3.18 -18.18 -9.31
C GLY A 81 -2.64 -19.56 -9.68
N GLN A 82 -2.45 -20.41 -8.66
CA GLN A 82 -1.83 -21.72 -8.80
C GLN A 82 -2.55 -22.80 -7.98
N LEU A 83 -2.67 -23.98 -8.56
CA LEU A 83 -3.18 -25.15 -7.84
C LEU A 83 -2.08 -25.74 -6.95
N LYS A 84 -2.36 -25.86 -5.65
CA LYS A 84 -1.44 -26.45 -4.65
C LYS A 84 -2.12 -27.56 -3.87
N SER A 85 -1.36 -28.60 -3.56
CA SER A 85 -1.83 -29.69 -2.69
C SER A 85 -1.45 -29.41 -1.23
N HIS A 86 -2.43 -29.40 -0.34
CA HIS A 86 -2.21 -29.29 1.09
C HIS A 86 -2.25 -30.69 1.74
N PRO A 87 -1.22 -31.10 2.53
CA PRO A 87 -1.10 -32.45 3.08
C PRO A 87 -2.31 -32.94 3.90
N LYS A 88 -3.04 -32.01 4.53
CA LYS A 88 -4.19 -32.29 5.41
C LYS A 88 -5.56 -31.97 4.79
N TYR A 89 -5.60 -31.11 3.78
CA TYR A 89 -6.86 -30.51 3.30
C TYR A 89 -7.12 -30.73 1.81
N GLY A 90 -6.23 -31.46 1.11
CA GLY A 90 -6.40 -31.77 -0.30
C GLY A 90 -6.00 -30.61 -1.21
N MET A 91 -6.54 -30.58 -2.43
CA MET A 91 -6.22 -29.55 -3.42
C MET A 91 -6.85 -28.21 -3.06
N GLN A 92 -6.05 -27.15 -3.14
CA GLN A 92 -6.45 -25.77 -2.91
C GLN A 92 -5.91 -24.90 -4.03
N PHE A 93 -6.65 -23.86 -4.39
CA PHE A 93 -6.22 -22.87 -5.35
C PHE A 93 -5.68 -21.66 -4.60
N GLN A 94 -4.36 -21.46 -4.66
CA GLN A 94 -3.72 -20.28 -4.07
C GLN A 94 -3.81 -19.13 -5.07
N ILE A 95 -4.46 -18.04 -4.66
CA ILE A 95 -4.65 -16.89 -5.54
C ILE A 95 -3.48 -15.91 -5.49
N ASP A 96 -3.18 -15.37 -6.66
CA ASP A 96 -2.28 -14.24 -6.86
C ASP A 96 -3.07 -12.95 -7.09
N THR A 97 -4.13 -13.02 -7.90
CA THR A 97 -5.07 -11.89 -8.13
C THR A 97 -6.50 -12.40 -8.21
N PHE A 98 -7.44 -11.48 -8.07
CA PHE A 98 -8.86 -11.75 -8.25
C PHE A 98 -9.54 -10.53 -8.87
N GLU A 99 -10.59 -10.78 -9.63
CA GLU A 99 -11.42 -9.76 -10.26
C GLU A 99 -12.88 -10.20 -10.17
N LYS A 100 -13.76 -9.29 -9.81
CA LYS A 100 -15.20 -9.44 -9.89
C LYS A 100 -15.55 -9.34 -11.36
N GLU A 101 -16.27 -10.34 -11.83
CA GLU A 101 -16.72 -10.32 -13.20
C GLU A 101 -17.79 -9.24 -13.35
N VAL A 102 -17.41 -8.15 -14.01
CA VAL A 102 -18.34 -7.12 -14.40
C VAL A 102 -19.09 -7.55 -15.66
N PRO A 103 -20.36 -7.16 -15.82
CA PRO A 103 -21.09 -7.48 -17.03
C PRO A 103 -20.41 -6.86 -18.25
N THR A 104 -20.12 -7.68 -19.27
CA THR A 104 -19.48 -7.25 -20.52
C THR A 104 -20.48 -6.93 -21.64
N THR A 105 -21.78 -7.11 -21.36
CA THR A 105 -22.86 -6.79 -22.29
C THR A 105 -23.45 -5.42 -21.98
N GLU A 106 -23.89 -4.68 -23.00
CA GLU A 106 -24.56 -3.39 -22.82
C GLU A 106 -25.73 -3.49 -21.83
N GLN A 107 -26.57 -4.52 -21.97
CA GLN A 107 -27.71 -4.75 -21.07
C GLN A 107 -27.27 -5.02 -19.62
N GLY A 108 -26.17 -5.76 -19.45
CA GLY A 108 -25.61 -6.04 -18.13
C GLY A 108 -25.06 -4.79 -17.46
N ILE A 109 -24.36 -3.93 -18.20
CA ILE A 109 -23.80 -2.67 -17.68
C ILE A 109 -24.94 -1.71 -17.32
N VAL A 110 -25.98 -1.63 -18.16
CA VAL A 110 -27.18 -0.85 -17.85
C VAL A 110 -27.82 -1.36 -16.56
N HIS A 111 -27.95 -2.67 -16.40
CA HIS A 111 -28.53 -3.25 -15.20
C HIS A 111 -27.69 -2.91 -13.95
N TYR A 112 -26.36 -3.06 -14.03
CA TYR A 112 -25.43 -2.73 -12.96
C TYR A 112 -25.53 -1.27 -12.54
N LEU A 113 -25.45 -0.33 -13.49
CA LEU A 113 -25.55 1.12 -13.23
C LEU A 113 -26.94 1.55 -12.75
N SER A 114 -27.98 0.77 -13.02
CA SER A 114 -29.35 1.04 -12.57
C SER A 114 -29.76 0.30 -11.29
N SER A 115 -28.83 -0.43 -10.68
CA SER A 115 -29.05 -1.17 -9.45
C SER A 115 -29.15 -0.24 -8.23
N ASP A 116 -29.58 -0.80 -7.10
CA ASP A 116 -29.69 -0.06 -5.84
C ASP A 116 -28.34 0.48 -5.31
N LEU A 117 -27.22 0.02 -5.89
CA LEU A 117 -25.88 0.55 -5.62
C LEU A 117 -25.74 2.01 -6.06
N PHE A 118 -26.49 2.44 -7.08
CA PHE A 118 -26.36 3.74 -7.71
C PHE A 118 -27.60 4.60 -7.44
N SER A 119 -27.67 5.15 -6.23
CA SER A 119 -28.82 5.97 -5.82
C SER A 119 -29.00 7.17 -6.77
N GLY A 120 -30.19 7.27 -7.38
CA GLY A 120 -30.50 8.35 -8.33
C GLY A 120 -30.02 8.14 -9.77
N VAL A 121 -29.51 6.94 -10.11
CA VAL A 121 -29.25 6.50 -11.49
C VAL A 121 -30.34 5.53 -11.93
N GLY A 122 -31.30 6.04 -12.71
CA GLY A 122 -32.34 5.20 -13.30
C GLY A 122 -31.87 4.53 -14.60
N ARG A 123 -32.61 3.52 -15.05
CA ARG A 123 -32.35 2.78 -16.29
C ARG A 123 -32.06 3.67 -17.51
N LYS A 124 -32.83 4.75 -17.73
CA LYS A 124 -32.60 5.68 -18.85
C LYS A 124 -31.25 6.40 -18.78
N THR A 125 -30.81 6.76 -17.57
CA THR A 125 -29.51 7.40 -17.35
C THR A 125 -28.39 6.38 -17.61
N ALA A 126 -28.54 5.16 -17.10
CA ALA A 126 -27.61 4.07 -17.36
C ALA A 126 -27.49 3.74 -18.86
N GLU A 127 -28.61 3.66 -19.59
CA GLU A 127 -28.64 3.51 -21.06
C GLU A 127 -27.87 4.65 -21.74
N THR A 128 -28.07 5.90 -21.32
CA THR A 128 -27.36 7.06 -21.89
C THR A 128 -25.84 7.00 -21.63
N ILE A 129 -25.42 6.53 -20.46
CA ILE A 129 -24.00 6.35 -20.10
C ILE A 129 -23.38 5.30 -21.03
N VAL A 130 -24.03 4.15 -21.19
CA VAL A 130 -23.55 3.05 -22.05
C VAL A 130 -23.56 3.45 -23.53
N GLU A 131 -24.58 4.17 -24.01
CA GLU A 131 -24.62 4.69 -25.39
C GLU A 131 -23.46 5.63 -25.70
N LYS A 132 -22.98 6.40 -24.71
CA LYS A 132 -21.88 7.36 -24.89
C LYS A 132 -20.50 6.75 -24.69
N LEU A 133 -20.34 5.88 -23.68
CA LEU A 133 -19.05 5.33 -23.31
C LEU A 133 -18.79 3.93 -23.90
N GLY A 134 -19.82 3.25 -24.39
CA GLY A 134 -19.76 1.92 -24.98
C GLY A 134 -19.71 0.79 -23.93
N MET A 135 -19.31 -0.41 -24.39
CA MET A 135 -19.21 -1.61 -23.55
C MET A 135 -18.12 -1.52 -22.46
N ASP A 136 -17.17 -0.59 -22.59
CA ASP A 136 -16.11 -0.37 -21.60
C ASP A 136 -16.43 0.80 -20.66
N ALA A 137 -17.72 1.14 -20.50
CA ALA A 137 -18.14 2.31 -19.71
C ALA A 137 -17.56 2.30 -18.30
N LEU A 138 -17.61 1.16 -17.60
CA LEU A 138 -17.11 1.04 -16.23
C LEU A 138 -15.60 1.29 -16.16
N THR A 139 -14.83 0.70 -17.06
CA THR A 139 -13.38 0.87 -17.15
C THR A 139 -13.01 2.33 -17.46
N LYS A 140 -13.69 2.97 -18.42
CA LYS A 140 -13.45 4.37 -18.77
C LYS A 140 -13.73 5.32 -17.61
N ILE A 141 -14.77 5.07 -16.83
CA ILE A 141 -15.10 5.89 -15.65
C ILE A 141 -14.03 5.75 -14.56
N LEU A 142 -13.42 4.57 -14.42
CA LEU A 142 -12.31 4.33 -13.49
C LEU A 142 -10.99 4.95 -13.97
N GLU A 143 -10.76 5.04 -15.27
CA GLU A 143 -9.50 5.55 -15.84
C GLU A 143 -9.49 7.08 -15.98
N ASP A 144 -10.62 7.67 -16.34
CA ASP A 144 -10.74 9.09 -16.61
C ASP A 144 -11.83 9.73 -15.73
N PRO A 145 -11.46 10.58 -14.76
CA PRO A 145 -12.40 11.35 -13.95
C PRO A 145 -13.37 12.20 -14.76
N SER A 146 -12.99 12.61 -15.98
CA SER A 146 -13.81 13.41 -16.89
C SER A 146 -14.61 12.57 -17.89
N ALA A 147 -14.55 11.23 -17.85
CA ALA A 147 -15.31 10.38 -18.77
C ALA A 147 -16.82 10.67 -18.73
N LEU A 148 -17.36 10.94 -17.54
CA LEU A 148 -18.78 11.24 -17.35
C LEU A 148 -19.19 12.65 -17.85
N ASP A 149 -18.25 13.51 -18.24
CA ASP A 149 -18.54 14.83 -18.81
C ASP A 149 -19.14 14.76 -20.21
N ALA A 150 -18.81 13.69 -20.96
CA ALA A 150 -19.40 13.42 -22.26
C ALA A 150 -20.89 13.01 -22.18
N VAL A 151 -21.39 12.66 -20.99
CA VAL A 151 -22.76 12.17 -20.80
C VAL A 151 -23.72 13.34 -20.49
N PRO A 152 -24.74 13.57 -21.33
CA PRO A 152 -25.66 14.68 -21.13
C PRO A 152 -26.55 14.48 -19.89
N ARG A 153 -26.95 15.58 -19.25
CA ARG A 153 -27.93 15.63 -18.14
C ARG A 153 -27.51 14.91 -16.85
N LEU A 154 -26.21 14.75 -16.60
CA LEU A 154 -25.68 14.39 -15.28
C LEU A 154 -25.20 15.63 -14.52
N SER A 155 -25.71 15.81 -13.29
CA SER A 155 -25.18 16.82 -12.36
C SER A 155 -23.80 16.40 -11.84
N ALA A 156 -22.97 17.37 -11.43
CA ALA A 156 -21.64 17.09 -10.87
C ALA A 156 -21.69 16.12 -9.68
N GLU A 157 -22.67 16.28 -8.79
CA GLU A 157 -22.89 15.38 -7.64
C GLU A 157 -23.16 13.93 -8.08
N LYS A 158 -24.00 13.73 -9.12
CA LYS A 158 -24.27 12.38 -9.63
C LYS A 158 -23.06 11.76 -10.29
N LYS A 159 -22.26 12.55 -11.02
CA LYS A 159 -21.01 12.07 -11.63
C LYS A 159 -20.04 11.57 -10.56
N LEU A 160 -19.87 12.37 -9.51
CA LEU A 160 -19.00 12.01 -8.39
C LEU A 160 -19.51 10.75 -7.68
N HIS A 161 -20.81 10.66 -7.40
CA HIS A 161 -21.40 9.49 -6.75
C HIS A 161 -21.21 8.21 -7.57
N ILE A 162 -21.50 8.25 -8.89
CA ILE A 162 -21.28 7.10 -9.78
C ILE A 162 -19.82 6.68 -9.74
N ARG A 163 -18.89 7.63 -9.86
CA ARG A 163 -17.46 7.33 -9.86
C ARG A 163 -17.03 6.69 -8.54
N GLN A 164 -17.39 7.29 -7.40
CA GLN A 164 -17.06 6.76 -6.09
C GLN A 164 -17.63 5.36 -5.89
N THR A 165 -18.88 5.10 -6.23
CA THR A 165 -19.47 3.76 -6.14
C THR A 165 -18.72 2.76 -7.03
N ILE A 166 -18.30 3.14 -8.24
CA ILE A 166 -17.53 2.24 -9.11
C ILE A 166 -16.11 2.03 -8.55
N GLU A 167 -15.45 3.08 -8.07
CA GLU A 167 -14.12 3.04 -7.42
C GLU A 167 -14.14 2.14 -6.17
N GLU A 168 -15.15 2.26 -5.31
CA GLU A 168 -15.30 1.43 -4.11
C GLU A 168 -15.55 -0.04 -4.44
N ASN A 169 -16.33 -0.33 -5.50
CA ASN A 169 -16.72 -1.69 -5.84
C ASN A 169 -15.70 -2.43 -6.73
N LEU A 170 -14.94 -1.71 -7.56
CA LEU A 170 -14.05 -2.28 -8.59
C LEU A 170 -12.60 -1.77 -8.51
N GLY A 171 -12.32 -0.75 -7.69
CA GLY A 171 -10.99 -0.14 -7.59
C GLY A 171 -9.96 -1.07 -6.96
N LEU A 172 -10.35 -1.86 -5.95
CA LEU A 172 -9.47 -2.81 -5.28
C LEU A 172 -8.78 -3.77 -6.25
N GLU A 173 -9.55 -4.40 -7.12
CA GLU A 173 -9.08 -5.44 -8.02
C GLU A 173 -8.05 -4.89 -9.01
N ARG A 174 -8.34 -3.71 -9.57
CA ARG A 174 -7.42 -2.96 -10.43
C ARG A 174 -6.13 -2.62 -9.70
N VAL A 175 -6.22 -2.16 -8.45
CA VAL A 175 -5.03 -1.87 -7.63
C VAL A 175 -4.23 -3.16 -7.40
N MET A 176 -4.88 -4.27 -7.09
CA MET A 176 -4.19 -5.55 -6.84
C MET A 176 -3.48 -6.08 -8.09
N VAL A 177 -4.11 -6.00 -9.27
CA VAL A 177 -3.47 -6.34 -10.54
C VAL A 177 -2.24 -5.47 -10.78
N ARG A 178 -2.38 -4.15 -10.61
CA ARG A 178 -1.27 -3.21 -10.81
C ARG A 178 -0.12 -3.44 -9.84
N LEU A 179 -0.42 -3.73 -8.58
CA LEU A 179 0.57 -4.06 -7.56
C LEU A 179 1.29 -5.39 -7.88
N ASN A 180 0.57 -6.38 -8.41
CA ASN A 180 1.16 -7.63 -8.87
C ASN A 180 2.15 -7.40 -10.02
N ASP A 181 1.79 -6.59 -11.02
CA ASP A 181 2.68 -6.20 -12.13
C ASP A 181 3.94 -5.45 -11.63
N TRP A 182 3.78 -4.65 -10.59
CA TRP A 182 4.88 -3.96 -9.94
C TRP A 182 5.77 -4.90 -9.11
N GLY A 183 5.33 -6.13 -8.84
CA GLY A 183 6.10 -7.16 -8.14
C GLY A 183 5.75 -7.28 -6.65
N PHE A 184 4.67 -6.64 -6.21
CA PHE A 184 4.11 -6.82 -4.88
C PHE A 184 3.19 -8.03 -4.89
N GLY A 185 3.59 -9.08 -4.15
CA GLY A 185 2.75 -10.25 -3.96
C GLY A 185 1.44 -9.92 -3.23
N PRO A 186 0.46 -10.85 -3.20
CA PRO A 186 -0.91 -10.56 -2.78
C PRO A 186 -0.99 -10.06 -1.33
N GLN A 187 -0.17 -10.62 -0.44
CA GLN A 187 -0.09 -10.22 0.96
C GLN A 187 0.35 -8.77 1.13
N LEU A 188 1.41 -8.38 0.42
CA LEU A 188 1.97 -7.03 0.51
C LEU A 188 1.09 -6.04 -0.24
N GLY A 189 0.57 -6.44 -1.40
CA GLY A 189 -0.38 -5.65 -2.17
C GLY A 189 -1.61 -5.27 -1.36
N MET A 190 -2.14 -6.20 -0.56
CA MET A 190 -3.28 -5.91 0.30
C MET A 190 -2.93 -4.95 1.46
N LYS A 191 -1.73 -5.06 2.05
CA LYS A 191 -1.26 -4.08 3.04
C LYS A 191 -1.12 -2.68 2.43
N ILE A 192 -0.60 -2.59 1.21
CA ILE A 192 -0.48 -1.33 0.46
C ILE A 192 -1.87 -0.75 0.18
N TYR A 193 -2.81 -1.58 -0.29
CA TYR A 193 -4.20 -1.14 -0.51
C TYR A 193 -4.87 -0.70 0.81
N GLN A 194 -4.56 -1.34 1.94
CA GLN A 194 -5.08 -0.90 3.24
C GLN A 194 -4.61 0.50 3.64
N ALA A 195 -3.40 0.90 3.23
CA ALA A 195 -2.84 2.22 3.52
C ALA A 195 -3.42 3.32 2.61
N TYR A 196 -3.57 3.04 1.31
CA TYR A 196 -3.86 4.08 0.30
C TYR A 196 -5.18 3.93 -0.44
N ARG A 197 -5.83 2.77 -0.34
CA ARG A 197 -7.10 2.46 -1.01
C ARG A 197 -7.04 2.76 -2.51
N GLU A 198 -8.03 3.47 -3.05
CA GLU A 198 -8.16 3.75 -4.48
C GLU A 198 -7.05 4.69 -4.99
N GLU A 199 -6.44 5.49 -4.11
CA GLU A 199 -5.34 6.41 -4.43
C GLU A 199 -3.98 5.71 -4.58
N THR A 200 -3.91 4.40 -4.29
CA THR A 200 -2.65 3.61 -4.31
C THR A 200 -1.84 3.83 -5.59
N ILE A 201 -2.46 3.70 -6.76
CA ILE A 201 -1.74 3.78 -8.03
C ILE A 201 -1.17 5.19 -8.23
N GLN A 202 -1.95 6.22 -7.93
CA GLN A 202 -1.53 7.61 -8.09
C GLN A 202 -0.36 7.94 -7.15
N LEU A 203 -0.53 7.69 -5.85
CA LEU A 203 0.47 8.03 -4.84
C LEU A 203 1.79 7.30 -5.06
N LEU A 204 1.75 6.03 -5.47
CA LEU A 204 2.97 5.26 -5.76
C LEU A 204 3.63 5.65 -7.09
N THR A 205 2.85 6.16 -8.05
CA THR A 205 3.41 6.72 -9.29
C THR A 205 4.13 8.04 -9.01
N GLU A 206 3.58 8.87 -8.12
CA GLU A 206 4.19 10.14 -7.70
C GLU A 206 5.45 9.92 -6.84
N ASN A 207 5.37 9.07 -5.81
CA ASN A 207 6.51 8.75 -4.96
C ASN A 207 6.42 7.31 -4.40
N PRO A 208 7.12 6.34 -5.02
CA PRO A 208 7.08 4.93 -4.58
C PRO A 208 7.81 4.68 -3.26
N TYR A 209 8.70 5.57 -2.83
CA TYR A 209 9.49 5.39 -1.61
C TYR A 209 8.70 5.61 -0.34
N ARG A 210 7.51 6.22 -0.42
CA ARG A 210 6.58 6.34 0.71
C ARG A 210 6.22 5.00 1.34
N LEU A 211 6.27 3.92 0.54
CA LEU A 211 6.05 2.55 1.02
C LEU A 211 6.97 2.15 2.18
N ILE A 212 8.20 2.66 2.22
CA ILE A 212 9.18 2.31 3.26
C ILE A 212 8.75 2.86 4.62
N GLU A 213 8.12 4.03 4.63
CA GLU A 213 7.67 4.69 5.86
C GLU A 213 6.29 4.19 6.32
N GLU A 214 5.40 3.95 5.36
CA GLU A 214 3.96 3.81 5.64
C GLU A 214 3.46 2.36 5.56
N VAL A 215 4.23 1.44 4.96
CA VAL A 215 3.79 0.04 4.78
C VAL A 215 4.79 -0.95 5.37
N GLU A 216 4.38 -1.60 6.46
CA GLU A 216 5.19 -2.63 7.12
C GLU A 216 5.49 -3.82 6.21
N GLY A 217 6.78 -4.10 6.03
CA GLY A 217 7.28 -5.21 5.21
C GLY A 217 7.72 -4.79 3.80
N VAL A 218 7.61 -3.51 3.45
CA VAL A 218 8.29 -2.96 2.26
C VAL A 218 9.64 -2.40 2.67
N GLY A 219 10.72 -3.06 2.22
CA GLY A 219 12.08 -2.54 2.38
C GLY A 219 12.53 -1.65 1.22
N PHE A 220 13.68 -1.00 1.37
CA PHE A 220 14.26 -0.12 0.35
C PHE A 220 14.39 -0.80 -1.02
N ILE A 221 14.90 -2.03 -1.06
CA ILE A 221 15.12 -2.78 -2.31
C ILE A 221 13.83 -2.88 -3.14
N ARG A 222 12.71 -3.24 -2.52
CA ARG A 222 11.42 -3.38 -3.22
C ARG A 222 10.87 -2.03 -3.70
N ALA A 223 11.05 -0.98 -2.91
CA ALA A 223 10.66 0.36 -3.30
C ALA A 223 11.55 0.91 -4.43
N ASP A 224 12.85 0.62 -4.42
CA ASP A 224 13.81 1.03 -5.45
C ASP A 224 13.61 0.25 -6.77
N GLU A 225 13.20 -1.03 -6.70
CA GLU A 225 12.76 -1.81 -7.87
C GLU A 225 11.53 -1.17 -8.54
N LEU A 226 10.54 -0.74 -7.75
CA LEU A 226 9.39 0.02 -8.27
C LEU A 226 9.84 1.39 -8.80
N GLY A 227 10.68 2.11 -8.06
CA GLY A 227 11.25 3.40 -8.46
C GLY A 227 11.92 3.32 -9.83
N ALA A 228 12.76 2.30 -10.05
CA ALA A 228 13.42 2.06 -11.32
C ALA A 228 12.41 1.80 -12.46
N LYS A 229 11.35 1.01 -12.22
CA LYS A 229 10.26 0.79 -13.20
C LYS A 229 9.50 2.08 -13.54
N LEU A 230 9.40 3.01 -12.59
CA LEU A 230 8.75 4.32 -12.77
C LEU A 230 9.70 5.42 -13.28
N GLY A 231 10.97 5.08 -13.55
CA GLY A 231 11.98 6.01 -14.09
C GLY A 231 12.77 6.79 -13.04
N ILE A 232 12.54 6.56 -11.75
CA ILE A 232 13.32 7.16 -10.67
C ILE A 232 14.63 6.37 -10.49
N THR A 233 15.73 6.92 -10.99
CA THR A 233 17.04 6.24 -11.02
C THR A 233 18.18 7.17 -10.62
N GLY A 234 19.35 6.59 -10.34
CA GLY A 234 20.57 7.34 -10.07
C GLY A 234 20.48 8.21 -8.81
N ASN A 235 20.74 9.50 -8.96
CA ASN A 235 20.83 10.47 -7.85
C ASN A 235 19.52 11.21 -7.56
N HIS A 236 18.37 10.64 -7.93
CA HIS A 236 17.08 11.26 -7.66
C HIS A 236 16.90 11.58 -6.16
N PRO A 237 16.51 12.81 -5.76
CA PRO A 237 16.41 13.20 -4.36
C PRO A 237 15.57 12.24 -3.50
N ASP A 238 14.36 11.88 -3.93
CA ASP A 238 13.49 10.99 -3.15
C ASP A 238 14.10 9.61 -2.90
N ARG A 239 14.86 9.08 -3.88
CA ARG A 239 15.57 7.80 -3.76
C ARG A 239 16.66 7.88 -2.69
N ILE A 240 17.43 8.97 -2.68
CA ILE A 240 18.50 9.18 -1.70
C ILE A 240 17.91 9.37 -0.31
N LYS A 241 16.85 10.20 -0.18
CA LYS A 241 16.16 10.42 1.10
C LYS A 241 15.63 9.12 1.68
N ALA A 242 15.02 8.28 0.83
CA ALA A 242 14.55 6.96 1.21
C ALA A 242 15.65 6.02 1.70
N ALA A 243 16.83 6.05 1.05
CA ALA A 243 17.97 5.27 1.49
C ALA A 243 18.51 5.75 2.85
N ILE A 244 18.63 7.06 3.07
CA ILE A 244 19.01 7.64 4.38
C ILE A 244 18.03 7.19 5.47
N PHE A 245 16.72 7.34 5.22
CA PHE A 245 15.69 6.93 6.15
C PHE A 245 15.77 5.43 6.47
N HIS A 246 15.98 4.59 5.45
CA HIS A 246 16.10 3.16 5.62
C HIS A 246 17.33 2.76 6.44
N VAL A 247 18.50 3.37 6.19
CA VAL A 247 19.72 3.11 6.97
C VAL A 247 19.52 3.46 8.45
N LEU A 248 18.97 4.63 8.75
CA LEU A 248 18.69 5.04 10.13
C LEU A 248 17.67 4.12 10.81
N THR A 249 16.62 3.75 10.09
CA THR A 249 15.56 2.85 10.60
C THR A 249 16.09 1.45 10.86
N ASN A 250 16.91 0.92 9.96
CA ASN A 250 17.51 -0.40 10.16
C ASN A 250 18.48 -0.40 11.35
N ALA A 251 19.32 0.62 11.48
CA ALA A 251 20.23 0.74 12.63
C ALA A 251 19.45 0.84 13.96
N ALA A 252 18.32 1.54 13.96
CA ALA A 252 17.46 1.61 15.14
C ALA A 252 16.78 0.28 15.49
N LEU A 253 16.15 -0.38 14.51
CA LEU A 253 15.33 -1.57 14.75
C LEU A 253 16.15 -2.85 14.91
N SER A 254 17.24 -3.00 14.14
CA SER A 254 18.03 -4.24 14.09
C SER A 254 19.22 -4.21 15.06
N GLU A 255 19.86 -3.05 15.22
CA GLU A 255 21.10 -2.91 16.00
C GLU A 255 20.89 -2.19 17.34
N GLY A 256 19.75 -1.50 17.50
CA GLY A 256 19.41 -0.78 18.73
C GLY A 256 20.09 0.60 18.84
N HIS A 257 20.58 1.15 17.74
CA HIS A 257 21.17 2.49 17.72
C HIS A 257 20.11 3.59 17.89
N VAL A 258 20.43 4.61 18.69
CA VAL A 258 19.57 5.80 18.85
C VAL A 258 19.90 6.84 17.78
N TYR A 259 21.18 6.93 17.41
CA TYR A 259 21.72 7.76 16.34
C TYR A 259 22.85 7.05 15.62
N LEU A 260 23.21 7.61 14.46
CA LEU A 260 24.44 7.30 13.75
C LEU A 260 25.17 8.60 13.39
N ASP A 261 26.50 8.57 13.37
CA ASP A 261 27.28 9.68 12.82
C ASP A 261 27.18 9.73 11.31
N ALA A 262 27.13 10.94 10.76
CA ALA A 262 27.05 11.21 9.33
C ALA A 262 28.19 10.51 8.56
N GLU A 263 29.39 10.46 9.14
CA GLU A 263 30.55 9.77 8.55
C GLU A 263 30.34 8.26 8.33
N MET A 264 29.43 7.64 9.09
CA MET A 264 29.01 6.25 8.89
C MET A 264 27.82 6.15 7.93
N VAL A 265 26.83 7.04 8.07
CA VAL A 265 25.60 7.02 7.27
C VAL A 265 25.89 7.25 5.78
N LEU A 266 26.73 8.24 5.44
CA LEU A 266 26.98 8.62 4.06
C LEU A 266 27.56 7.46 3.22
N PRO A 267 28.62 6.76 3.64
CA PRO A 267 29.12 5.57 2.95
C PRO A 267 28.08 4.46 2.85
N MET A 268 27.35 4.15 3.93
CA MET A 268 26.33 3.10 3.92
C MET A 268 25.21 3.38 2.91
N VAL A 269 24.76 4.64 2.83
CA VAL A 269 23.75 5.07 1.85
C VAL A 269 24.29 4.97 0.43
N LYS A 270 25.52 5.43 0.18
CA LYS A 270 26.16 5.32 -1.14
C LYS A 270 26.24 3.86 -1.58
N ASP A 271 26.76 2.98 -0.72
CA ASP A 271 26.90 1.55 -1.02
C ASP A 271 25.54 0.91 -1.33
N MET A 272 24.51 1.22 -0.54
CA MET A 272 23.15 0.71 -0.76
C MET A 272 22.57 1.17 -2.11
N LEU A 273 22.73 2.45 -2.44
CA LEU A 273 22.24 3.00 -3.70
C LEU A 273 22.96 2.40 -4.92
N GLU A 274 24.28 2.21 -4.81
CA GLU A 274 25.15 1.70 -5.88
C GLU A 274 25.04 0.18 -6.08
N GLN A 275 24.75 -0.56 -5.00
CA GLN A 275 24.45 -1.99 -5.07
C GLN A 275 23.11 -2.25 -5.76
N SER A 276 22.10 -1.41 -5.47
CA SER A 276 20.77 -1.55 -6.06
C SER A 276 20.76 -1.12 -7.53
N GLN A 277 21.40 0.00 -7.86
CA GLN A 277 21.59 0.47 -9.23
C GLN A 277 23.07 0.74 -9.43
N ARG A 278 23.71 0.10 -10.43
CA ARG A 278 25.14 0.25 -10.74
C ARG A 278 25.46 1.62 -11.36
N ILE A 279 25.17 2.69 -10.63
CA ILE A 279 25.32 4.09 -11.01
C ILE A 279 26.01 4.79 -9.86
N GLU A 280 27.14 5.43 -10.13
CA GLU A 280 27.90 6.14 -9.11
C GLU A 280 27.10 7.34 -8.56
N ILE A 281 26.99 7.43 -7.24
CA ILE A 281 26.28 8.51 -6.54
C ILE A 281 27.29 9.43 -5.84
N PRO A 282 27.32 10.74 -6.16
CA PRO A 282 28.22 11.68 -5.49
C PRO A 282 27.78 11.92 -4.04
N TYR A 283 28.74 11.96 -3.11
CA TYR A 283 28.47 12.26 -1.69
C TYR A 283 27.76 13.62 -1.50
N GLU A 284 28.01 14.59 -2.37
CA GLU A 284 27.36 15.90 -2.32
C GLU A 284 25.83 15.81 -2.48
N ALA A 285 25.34 14.88 -3.31
CA ALA A 285 23.90 14.65 -3.45
C ALA A 285 23.30 14.02 -2.18
N ILE A 286 24.04 13.14 -1.52
CA ILE A 286 23.64 12.51 -0.25
C ILE A 286 23.58 13.55 0.87
N SER A 287 24.63 14.38 0.99
CA SER A 287 24.67 15.48 1.95
C SER A 287 23.53 16.47 1.75
N LYS A 288 23.26 16.86 0.49
CA LYS A 288 22.14 17.74 0.16
C LYS A 288 20.80 17.13 0.57
N ALA A 289 20.56 15.86 0.22
CA ALA A 289 19.33 15.18 0.59
C ALA A 289 19.14 15.09 2.12
N ALA A 290 20.22 14.86 2.88
CA ALA A 290 20.16 14.87 4.34
C ALA A 290 19.80 16.26 4.90
N ILE A 291 20.31 17.34 4.31
CA ILE A 291 19.94 18.71 4.68
C ILE A 291 18.45 18.94 4.39
N ASP A 292 17.97 18.60 3.20
CA ASP A 292 16.57 18.73 2.81
C ASP A 292 15.64 17.96 3.77
N MET A 293 16.01 16.72 4.14
CA MET A 293 15.25 15.92 5.12
C MET A 293 15.20 16.54 6.51
N ARG A 294 16.25 17.25 6.92
CA ARG A 294 16.28 17.96 8.19
C ARG A 294 15.33 19.16 8.16
N GLU A 295 15.28 19.90 7.05
CA GLU A 295 14.33 21.00 6.85
C GLU A 295 12.88 20.50 6.83
N GLU A 296 12.65 19.33 6.23
CA GLU A 296 11.36 18.62 6.22
C GLU A 296 11.01 17.96 7.58
N SER A 297 11.86 18.09 8.61
CA SER A 297 11.70 17.45 9.92
C SER A 297 11.57 15.91 9.88
N LYS A 298 12.08 15.28 8.81
CA LYS A 298 12.14 13.83 8.64
C LYS A 298 13.31 13.19 9.39
N ILE A 299 14.38 13.96 9.61
CA ILE A 299 15.51 13.59 10.47
C ILE A 299 15.85 14.72 11.43
N CYS A 300 16.44 14.38 12.57
CA CYS A 300 17.04 15.37 13.48
C CYS A 300 18.56 15.26 13.40
N GLY A 301 19.23 16.42 13.37
CA GLY A 301 20.69 16.51 13.34
C GLY A 301 21.21 17.25 14.57
N GLU A 302 22.16 16.65 15.29
CA GLU A 302 22.91 17.27 16.38
C GLU A 302 24.41 17.07 16.12
N GLU A 303 25.16 18.15 15.88
CA GLU A 303 26.57 18.09 15.44
C GLU A 303 26.74 17.19 14.21
N THR A 304 27.39 16.03 14.35
CA THR A 304 27.58 15.01 13.31
C THR A 304 26.55 13.90 13.36
N ARG A 305 25.69 13.86 14.39
CA ARG A 305 24.76 12.77 14.65
C ARG A 305 23.45 12.97 13.90
N MET A 306 22.98 11.90 13.30
CA MET A 306 21.69 11.80 12.61
C MET A 306 20.75 10.89 13.38
N TYR A 307 19.52 11.36 13.58
CA TYR A 307 18.49 10.70 14.35
C TYR A 307 17.19 10.57 13.56
N LEU A 308 16.44 9.51 13.86
CA LEU A 308 15.00 9.53 13.62
C LEU A 308 14.32 10.49 14.62
N PRO A 309 13.36 11.32 14.21
CA PRO A 309 12.74 12.31 15.09
C PRO A 309 12.13 11.69 16.35
N SER A 310 11.46 10.55 16.21
CA SER A 310 10.85 9.83 17.34
C SER A 310 11.88 9.46 18.41
N LEU A 311 13.07 8.99 17.99
CA LEU A 311 14.16 8.60 18.90
C LEU A 311 14.84 9.81 19.52
N TYR A 312 15.09 10.87 18.73
CA TYR A 312 15.66 12.12 19.23
C TYR A 312 14.80 12.72 20.35
N PHE A 313 13.50 12.91 20.10
CA PHE A 313 12.60 13.48 21.12
C PHE A 313 12.41 12.55 22.32
N SER A 314 12.47 11.23 22.11
CA SER A 314 12.45 10.26 23.21
C SER A 314 13.70 10.37 24.08
N GLU A 315 14.89 10.46 23.49
CA GLU A 315 16.15 10.61 24.22
C GLU A 315 16.17 11.91 25.03
N VAL A 316 15.85 13.03 24.39
CA VAL A 316 15.77 14.35 25.06
C VAL A 316 14.73 14.35 26.18
N GLY A 317 13.56 13.75 25.95
CA GLY A 317 12.49 13.64 26.95
C GLY A 317 12.91 12.81 28.16
N ILE A 318 13.53 11.65 27.94
CA ILE A 318 14.03 10.77 29.00
C ILE A 318 15.14 11.47 29.79
N ALA A 319 16.12 12.07 29.12
CA ALA A 319 17.22 12.78 29.76
C ALA A 319 16.73 13.94 30.63
N SER A 320 15.79 14.74 30.10
CA SER A 320 15.14 15.82 30.84
C SER A 320 14.43 15.30 32.10
N LYS A 321 13.68 14.19 31.97
CA LYS A 321 12.95 13.62 33.10
C LYS A 321 13.86 13.06 34.19
N ILE A 322 14.96 12.42 33.80
CA ILE A 322 15.98 11.92 34.75
C ILE A 322 16.60 13.09 35.52
N ASN A 323 16.93 14.19 34.84
CA ASN A 323 17.46 15.38 35.50
C ASN A 323 16.45 16.01 36.47
N GLU A 324 15.18 16.10 36.09
CA GLU A 324 14.11 16.57 36.98
C GLU A 324 14.00 15.71 38.25
N LEU A 325 14.04 14.38 38.10
CA LEU A 325 13.99 13.44 39.23
C LEU A 325 15.21 13.54 40.14
N LYS A 326 16.40 13.75 39.55
CA LYS A 326 17.64 13.95 40.29
C LYS A 326 17.58 15.21 41.15
N GLU A 327 17.11 16.32 40.58
CA GLU A 327 16.94 17.58 41.32
C GLU A 327 15.88 17.48 42.42
N LYS A 328 14.72 16.88 42.15
CA LYS A 328 13.71 16.59 43.18
C LYS A 328 14.26 15.73 44.32
N THR A 329 15.05 14.71 44.00
CA THR A 329 15.69 13.84 45.00
C THR A 329 16.70 14.62 45.85
N LYS A 330 17.48 15.51 45.24
CA LYS A 330 18.42 16.39 45.94
C LYS A 330 17.70 17.34 46.90
N GLN A 331 16.62 17.96 46.45
CA GLN A 331 15.77 18.83 47.29
C GLN A 331 15.14 18.06 48.46
N LEU A 332 14.64 16.84 48.22
CA LEU A 332 14.08 15.99 49.28
C LEU A 332 15.13 15.58 50.32
N LYS A 333 16.37 15.30 49.90
CA LYS A 333 17.48 15.02 50.84
C LYS A 333 17.82 16.23 51.70
N VAL A 334 17.87 17.43 51.11
CA VAL A 334 18.08 18.70 51.85
C VAL A 334 16.94 18.93 52.85
N LEU A 335 15.68 18.76 52.42
CA LEU A 335 14.51 18.92 53.30
C LEU A 335 14.54 17.95 54.49
N ARG A 336 14.93 16.69 54.24
CA ARG A 336 15.07 15.66 55.30
C ARG A 336 16.17 16.03 56.30
N LYS A 337 17.33 16.49 55.82
CA LYS A 337 18.45 16.92 56.67
C LYS A 337 18.09 18.14 57.55
N MET A 338 17.41 19.13 56.98
CA MET A 338 16.94 20.30 57.73
C MET A 338 15.89 19.94 58.79
N LYS A 339 15.01 18.98 58.52
CA LYS A 339 14.03 18.48 59.50
C LYS A 339 14.72 17.73 60.66
N SER A 340 15.72 16.91 60.38
CA SER A 340 16.49 16.22 61.43
C SER A 340 17.29 17.17 62.31
N GLU A 341 17.91 18.21 61.73
CA GLU A 341 18.69 19.20 62.50
C GLU A 341 17.79 20.07 63.40
N LYS A 342 16.61 20.48 62.91
CA LYS A 342 15.62 21.19 63.74
C LYS A 342 15.11 20.33 64.89
N GLN A 343 14.84 19.04 64.68
CA GLN A 343 14.43 18.13 65.75
C GLN A 343 15.53 17.93 66.81
N LEU A 344 16.79 17.83 66.37
CA LEU A 344 17.94 17.71 67.28
C LEU A 344 18.16 18.99 68.11
N ALA A 345 17.93 20.16 67.52
CA ALA A 345 18.01 21.45 68.22
C ALA A 345 16.92 21.61 69.30
N ILE A 346 15.69 21.16 69.03
CA ILE A 346 14.59 21.17 70.01
C ILE A 346 14.88 20.25 71.19
N LEU A 347 15.46 19.05 70.95
CA LEU A 347 15.85 18.15 72.04
C LEU A 347 16.93 18.75 72.94
N LYS A 348 17.93 19.43 72.36
CA LYS A 348 19.01 20.06 73.13
C LYS A 348 18.51 21.22 73.99
N ASN A 349 17.54 22.00 73.51
CA ASN A 349 16.96 23.11 74.27
C ASN A 349 16.05 22.67 75.42
N ASN A 350 15.50 21.46 75.37
CA ASN A 350 14.68 20.89 76.45
C ASN A 350 15.51 20.12 77.49
N MET A 351 16.82 19.96 77.26
CA MET A 351 17.75 19.25 78.14
C MET A 351 18.71 20.18 78.91
N MET A 352 18.66 21.49 78.64
CA MET A 352 19.23 22.56 79.48
C MET A 352 18.11 23.16 80.32
#